data_AF-B6G9W0-F1
#
_entry.id   AF-B6G9W0-F1
#
_cell.length_a   1.000
_cell.length_b   1.000
_cell.length_c   1.000
_cell.angle_alpha   90.00
_cell.angle_beta   90.00
_cell.angle_gamma   90.00
#
_symmetry.space_group_name_H-M   'P 1'
#
loop_
_entity.id
_entity.type
_entity.pdbx_description
1 polymer ?
#
loop_
_entity_poly.entity_id
_entity_poly.type
_entity_poly.pdbx_seq_one_letter_code
_entity_poly.pdbx_strand_id
1 'polypeptide(L)'
;MASIVADDGPGVADCDKPHVFDRFFTAKGAQPVDAHRSFGLGLSLCRSIVEAHGGIIEIEDNVPHGAIFRFTLPAEEVAIHE
;
A
#
# COMPACT_ATOMS: atom_id res chain seq x y z
N MET A 1 -4.34 11.52 11.04
CA MET A 1 -5.00 10.22 11.32
C MET A 1 -4.19 9.10 10.67
N ALA A 2 -4.03 7.96 11.33
CA ALA A 2 -3.33 6.79 10.79
C ALA A 2 -4.35 5.67 10.54
N SER A 3 -4.23 5.00 9.39
CA SER A 3 -5.06 3.88 8.98
C SER A 3 -4.17 2.72 8.57
N ILE A 4 -4.63 1.50 8.83
CA ILE A 4 -3.92 0.26 8.49
C ILE A 4 -4.81 -0.66 7.67
N VAL A 5 -4.21 -1.35 6.72
CA VAL A 5 -4.78 -2.51 6.04
C VAL A 5 -3.84 -3.66 6.30
N ALA A 6 -4.33 -4.71 6.94
CA ALA A 6 -3.58 -5.92 7.25
C ALA A 6 -4.18 -7.11 6.51
N ASP A 7 -3.33 -7.94 5.92
CA ASP A 7 -3.70 -9.21 5.32
C ASP A 7 -3.01 -10.39 6.02
N ASP A 8 -3.46 -11.59 5.72
CA ASP A 8 -2.94 -12.87 6.21
C ASP A 8 -2.34 -13.71 5.05
N GLY A 9 -1.87 -13.05 3.99
CA GLY A 9 -1.24 -13.68 2.84
C GLY A 9 0.20 -14.15 3.08
N PRO A 10 0.96 -14.44 2.01
CA PRO A 10 2.35 -14.88 2.11
C PRO A 10 3.33 -13.76 2.53
N GLY A 11 2.86 -12.51 2.64
CA GLY A 11 3.69 -11.34 2.93
C GLY A 11 4.50 -10.86 1.72
N VAL A 12 5.46 -9.97 1.99
CA VAL A 12 6.36 -9.39 0.99
C VAL A 12 7.80 -9.63 1.41
N ALA A 13 8.62 -10.14 0.50
CA ALA A 13 10.04 -10.37 0.77
C ALA A 13 10.77 -9.06 1.11
N ASP A 14 11.70 -9.08 2.06
CA ASP A 14 12.44 -7.89 2.51
C ASP A 14 13.14 -7.16 1.36
N CYS A 15 13.64 -7.89 0.36
CA CYS A 15 14.29 -7.30 -0.81
C CYS A 15 13.31 -6.56 -1.74
N ASP A 16 12.02 -6.88 -1.66
CA ASP A 16 10.97 -6.30 -2.52
C ASP A 16 10.29 -5.10 -1.84
N LYS A 17 10.28 -5.02 -0.50
CA LYS A 17 9.65 -3.93 0.28
C LYS A 17 10.06 -2.51 -0.17
N PRO A 18 11.33 -2.21 -0.51
CA PRO A 18 11.71 -0.88 -1.01
C PRO A 18 11.07 -0.53 -2.36
N HIS A 19 10.66 -1.55 -3.13
CA HIS A 19 10.23 -1.44 -4.53
C HIS A 19 8.71 -1.60 -4.72
N VAL A 20 7.95 -2.05 -3.71
CA VAL A 20 6.51 -2.34 -3.88
C VAL A 20 5.67 -1.13 -4.32
N PHE A 21 6.19 0.07 -4.13
CA PHE A 21 5.55 1.32 -4.56
C PHE A 21 6.11 1.89 -5.87
N ASP A 22 7.07 1.22 -6.50
CA ASP A 22 7.59 1.60 -7.82
C ASP A 22 6.55 1.27 -8.90
N ARG A 23 6.48 2.11 -9.93
CA ARG A 23 5.60 1.84 -11.07
C ARG A 23 6.07 0.59 -11.81
N PHE A 24 5.13 -0.26 -12.20
CA PHE A 24 5.38 -1.51 -12.92
C PHE A 24 6.12 -2.58 -12.13
N PHE A 25 6.31 -2.37 -10.82
CA PHE A 25 6.86 -3.40 -9.96
C PHE A 25 5.83 -4.51 -9.73
N THR A 26 6.27 -5.75 -9.92
CA THR A 26 5.53 -6.95 -9.58
C THR A 26 6.51 -7.92 -8.94
N ALA A 27 6.23 -8.36 -7.70
CA ALA A 27 7.08 -9.32 -7.00
C ALA A 27 7.24 -10.61 -7.81
N LYS A 28 8.44 -11.20 -7.78
CA LYS A 28 8.71 -12.44 -8.49
C LYS A 28 7.81 -13.55 -7.95
N GLY A 29 7.05 -14.20 -8.83
CA GLY A 29 6.15 -15.28 -8.43
C GLY A 29 4.75 -14.83 -8.01
N ALA A 30 4.44 -13.52 -8.06
CA ALA A 30 3.07 -13.03 -7.94
C ALA A 30 2.21 -13.70 -9.03
N GLN A 31 1.39 -14.67 -8.61
CA GLN A 31 0.42 -15.28 -9.49
C GLN A 31 -0.64 -14.25 -9.84
N PRO A 32 -1.12 -14.22 -11.09
CA PRO A 32 -2.30 -13.44 -11.42
C PRO A 32 -3.42 -13.87 -10.47
N VAL A 33 -3.87 -12.95 -9.61
CA VAL A 33 -5.02 -13.19 -8.72
C VAL A 33 -6.30 -13.40 -9.52
N ASP A 34 -6.32 -12.95 -10.79
CA ASP A 34 -7.35 -13.17 -11.80
C ASP A 34 -6.71 -13.32 -13.19
N ALA A 35 -7.49 -13.73 -14.22
CA ALA A 35 -7.06 -13.75 -15.62
C ALA A 35 -6.61 -12.37 -16.16
N HIS A 36 -6.81 -11.30 -15.38
CA HIS A 36 -6.31 -9.96 -15.66
C HIS A 36 -4.88 -9.80 -15.14
N ARG A 37 -3.94 -9.70 -16.07
CA ARG A 37 -2.57 -9.31 -15.79
C ARG A 37 -2.55 -7.91 -15.17
N SER A 38 -2.24 -7.82 -13.87
CA SER A 38 -2.01 -6.53 -13.20
C SER A 38 -0.64 -5.98 -13.59
N PHE A 39 -0.57 -4.69 -13.90
CA PHE A 39 0.64 -4.00 -14.35
C PHE A 39 1.46 -3.36 -13.21
N GLY A 40 1.21 -3.71 -11.95
CA GLY A 40 1.99 -3.14 -10.83
C GLY A 40 1.78 -1.62 -10.66
N LEU A 41 0.55 -1.14 -10.86
CA LEU A 41 0.23 0.29 -10.77
C LEU A 41 -0.55 0.66 -9.50
N GLY A 42 -1.15 -0.30 -8.81
CA GLY A 42 -2.01 -0.03 -7.64
C GLY A 42 -1.28 0.71 -6.52
N LEU A 43 -0.19 0.12 -6.01
CA LEU A 43 0.54 0.70 -4.86
C LEU A 43 1.27 2.01 -5.20
N SER A 44 1.80 2.15 -6.42
CA SER A 44 2.39 3.42 -6.85
C SER A 44 1.35 4.55 -6.94
N LEU A 45 0.11 4.23 -7.35
CA LEU A 45 -1.01 5.16 -7.29
C LEU A 45 -1.40 5.49 -5.84
N CYS A 46 -1.48 4.49 -4.96
CA CYS A 46 -1.75 4.70 -3.53
C CYS A 46 -0.73 5.67 -2.91
N ARG A 47 0.58 5.46 -3.15
CA ARG A 47 1.63 6.37 -2.68
C ARG A 47 1.42 7.78 -3.23
N SER A 48 1.15 7.90 -4.53
CA SER A 48 0.95 9.21 -5.17
C SER A 48 -0.25 9.96 -4.56
N ILE A 49 -1.37 9.26 -4.28
CA ILE A 49 -2.55 9.86 -3.65
C ILE A 49 -2.24 10.28 -2.21
N VAL A 50 -1.63 9.39 -1.42
CA VAL A 50 -1.31 9.68 -0.01
C VAL A 50 -0.35 10.86 0.11
N GLU A 51 0.73 10.87 -0.68
CA GLU A 51 1.72 11.97 -0.70
C GLU A 51 1.10 13.29 -1.17
N ALA A 52 0.23 13.26 -2.19
CA ALA A 52 -0.48 14.45 -2.65
C ALA A 52 -1.39 15.08 -1.58
N HIS A 53 -1.82 14.29 -0.58
CA HIS A 53 -2.58 14.75 0.57
C HIS A 53 -1.70 15.01 1.80
N GLY A 54 -0.38 15.12 1.64
CA GLY A 54 0.56 15.40 2.75
C GLY A 54 0.77 14.22 3.70
N GLY A 55 0.43 13.02 3.25
CA GLY A 55 0.57 11.78 4.00
C GLY A 55 1.85 11.00 3.71
N ILE A 56 1.99 9.87 4.41
CA ILE A 56 3.01 8.85 4.15
C ILE A 56 2.35 7.48 4.10
N ILE A 57 2.93 6.55 3.31
CA ILE A 57 2.51 5.15 3.25
C ILE A 57 3.73 4.23 3.35
N GLU A 58 3.62 3.22 4.20
CA GLU A 58 4.68 2.30 4.58
C GLU A 58 4.17 0.85 4.54
N ILE A 59 5.09 -0.10 4.45
CA ILE A 59 4.81 -1.55 4.49
C ILE A 59 5.61 -2.21 5.61
N GLU A 60 4.94 -3.05 6.40
CA GLU A 60 5.52 -3.84 7.49
C GLU A 60 5.04 -5.30 7.37
N ASP A 61 5.72 -6.22 8.06
CA ASP A 61 5.24 -7.61 8.15
C ASP A 61 4.05 -7.71 9.10
N ASN A 62 3.07 -8.54 8.74
CA ASN A 62 2.04 -8.94 9.68
C ASN A 62 2.45 -10.23 10.42
N VAL A 63 2.06 -10.35 11.69
CA VAL A 63 2.39 -11.51 12.54
C VAL A 63 1.12 -12.34 12.74
N PRO A 64 1.15 -13.68 12.54
CA PRO A 64 2.31 -14.51 12.20
C PRO A 64 2.71 -14.53 10.72
N HIS A 65 1.85 -14.04 9.82
CA HIS A 65 2.12 -13.93 8.39
C HIS A 65 1.25 -12.82 7.76
N GLY A 66 1.62 -12.39 6.55
CA GLY A 66 0.93 -11.36 5.77
C GLY A 66 1.69 -10.05 5.71
N ALA A 67 1.04 -8.99 5.23
CA ALA A 67 1.59 -7.63 5.19
C ALA A 67 0.65 -6.61 5.86
N ILE A 68 1.24 -5.54 6.37
CA ILE A 68 0.54 -4.36 6.86
C ILE A 68 0.91 -3.18 5.99
N PHE A 69 -0.08 -2.60 5.32
CA PHE A 69 0.05 -1.30 4.66
C PHE A 69 -0.49 -0.22 5.59
N ARG A 70 0.40 0.61 6.10
CA ARG A 70 0.08 1.70 7.03
C ARG A 70 0.19 3.02 6.30
N PHE A 71 -0.82 3.87 6.40
CA PHE A 71 -0.72 5.23 5.88
C PHE A 71 -1.28 6.26 6.85
N THR A 72 -0.79 7.49 6.72
CA THR A 72 -1.27 8.62 7.51
C THR A 72 -1.72 9.75 6.60
N LEU A 73 -2.74 10.49 7.02
CA LEU A 73 -3.13 11.76 6.42
C LEU A 73 -3.19 12.85 7.52
N PRO A 74 -2.86 14.12 7.21
CA PRO A 74 -3.19 15.23 8.07
C PRO A 74 -4.67 15.22 8.43
N ALA A 75 -5.00 15.49 9.69
CA ALA A 75 -6.39 15.66 10.10
C ALA A 75 -6.75 17.13 9.95
N GLU A 76 -7.73 17.44 9.11
CA GLU A 76 -8.36 18.77 9.07
C GLU A 76 -9.77 18.68 9.66
N GLU A 77 -10.12 19.66 10.49
CA GLU A 77 -11.50 19.85 10.92
C GLU A 77 -12.30 20.37 9.72
N VAL A 78 -13.23 19.54 9.23
CA VAL A 78 -14.19 19.98 8.21
C VAL A 78 -15.27 20.78 8.92
N ALA A 79 -15.23 22.11 8.75
CA ALA A 79 -16.38 22.96 9.08
C ALA A 79 -17.48 22.72 8.04
N ILE A 80 -18.46 21.88 8.39
CA ILE A 80 -19.68 21.69 7.61
C ILE A 80 -20.43 23.02 7.55
N HIS A 81 -20.53 23.59 6.34
CA HIS A 81 -21.36 24.75 6.07
C HIS A 81 -22.69 24.26 5.51
N GLU A 82 -23.79 24.57 6.20
CA GLU A 82 -25.17 24.37 5.70
C GLU A 82 -25.54 25.39 4.62
#